data_AF-K1TLM5-F1
#
_entry.id   AF-K1TLM5-F1
#
_cell.length_a   1.000
_cell.length_b   1.000
_cell.length_c   1.000
_cell.angle_alpha   90.00
_cell.angle_beta   90.00
_cell.angle_gamma   90.00
#
_symmetry.space_group_name_H-M   'P 1'
#
loop_
_entity.id
_entity.type
_entity.pdbx_description
1 polymer ?
#
loop_
_entity_poly.entity_id
_entity_poly.type
_entity_poly.pdbx_seq_one_letter_code
_entity_poly.pdbx_strand_id
1 'polypeptide(L)'
;MMSSPEPIYLGKYRGFDMELSFDTLERTYMIKIKGSTSRNVFLGEDSYGNITRIDNGVEKFSEALSFAENELANTKAQFETAKTEVEKPFAQDEELKTKLARLDELNILLNMDKTENEIVGGEPDESEVPPEKKVKEYELTR
;
A
#
# COMPACT_ATOMS: atom_id res chain seq x y z
N MET A 1 27.22 -16.88 -13.63
CA MET A 1 26.44 -16.43 -12.45
C MET A 1 27.18 -16.94 -11.22
N MET A 2 27.71 -16.05 -10.38
CA MET A 2 28.34 -16.48 -9.12
C MET A 2 27.22 -16.85 -8.16
N SER A 3 27.04 -18.16 -7.91
CA SER A 3 26.09 -18.64 -6.90
C SER A 3 26.73 -18.46 -5.53
N SER A 4 26.01 -17.86 -4.59
CA SER A 4 26.47 -17.78 -3.20
C SER A 4 26.56 -19.19 -2.60
N PRO A 5 27.54 -19.50 -1.72
CA PRO A 5 27.62 -20.79 -1.04
C PRO A 5 26.32 -21.14 -0.32
N GLU A 6 26.02 -22.44 -0.22
CA GLU A 6 24.84 -22.89 0.54
C GLU A 6 24.92 -22.45 2.02
N PRO A 7 23.79 -22.02 2.62
CA PRO A 7 23.77 -21.63 4.01
C PRO A 7 24.16 -22.77 4.95
N ILE A 8 24.98 -22.47 5.95
CA ILE A 8 25.46 -23.43 6.95
C ILE A 8 24.66 -23.26 8.24
N TYR A 9 24.04 -24.32 8.73
CA TYR A 9 23.34 -24.31 10.00
C TYR A 9 24.30 -24.15 11.19
N LEU A 10 24.05 -23.17 12.05
CA LEU A 10 24.87 -22.83 13.22
C LEU A 10 24.31 -23.35 14.55
N GLY A 11 23.09 -23.87 14.57
CA GLY A 11 22.40 -24.25 15.80
C GLY A 11 21.32 -23.25 16.21
N LYS A 12 20.93 -23.34 17.49
CA LYS A 12 19.88 -22.49 18.08
C LYS A 12 20.46 -21.43 19.01
N TYR A 13 20.00 -20.19 18.85
CA TYR A 13 20.27 -19.10 19.78
C TYR A 13 18.96 -18.56 20.33
N ARG A 14 18.82 -18.55 21.66
CA ARG A 14 17.57 -18.19 22.37
C ARG A 14 16.32 -18.89 21.80
N GLY A 15 16.48 -20.12 21.32
CA GLY A 15 15.39 -20.94 20.75
C GLY A 15 15.17 -20.77 19.24
N PHE A 16 15.84 -19.81 18.58
CA PHE A 16 15.74 -19.59 17.13
C PHE A 16 16.85 -20.30 16.36
N ASP A 17 16.50 -20.97 15.27
CA ASP A 17 17.48 -21.60 14.37
C ASP A 17 18.28 -20.54 13.61
N MET A 18 19.59 -20.73 13.50
CA MET A 18 20.49 -19.80 12.83
C MET A 18 21.21 -20.46 11.65
N GLU A 19 21.33 -19.72 10.55
CA GLU A 19 22.08 -20.13 9.37
C GLU A 19 23.08 -19.06 8.95
N LEU A 20 24.34 -19.43 8.77
CA LEU A 20 25.37 -18.58 8.20
C LEU A 20 25.29 -18.63 6.68
N SER A 21 25.36 -17.48 6.04
CA SER A 21 25.53 -17.39 4.59
C SER A 21 26.45 -16.22 4.26
N PHE A 22 27.00 -16.23 3.05
CA PHE A 22 27.80 -15.12 2.55
C PHE A 22 26.96 -14.29 1.58
N ASP A 23 26.83 -13.00 1.83
CA ASP A 23 26.22 -12.09 0.88
C ASP A 23 27.26 -11.73 -0.19
N THR A 24 27.02 -12.17 -1.43
CA THR A 24 27.95 -11.90 -2.55
C THR A 24 27.90 -10.46 -3.04
N LEU A 25 26.81 -9.73 -2.78
CA LEU A 25 26.66 -8.33 -3.17
C LEU A 25 27.44 -7.44 -2.21
N GLU A 26 27.14 -7.57 -0.92
CA GLU A 26 27.76 -6.79 0.16
C GLU A 26 29.12 -7.35 0.59
N ARG A 27 29.50 -8.53 0.07
CA ARG A 27 30.76 -9.24 0.36
C ARG A 27 30.99 -9.45 1.86
N THR A 28 29.92 -9.75 2.58
CA THR A 28 29.95 -9.91 4.04
C THR A 28 29.25 -11.19 4.47
N TYR A 29 29.62 -11.71 5.64
CA TYR A 29 28.91 -12.82 6.25
C TYR A 29 27.64 -12.31 6.94
N MET A 30 26.57 -13.08 6.82
CA MET A 30 25.32 -12.80 7.50
C MET A 30 24.74 -14.06 8.15
N ILE A 31 24.12 -13.86 9.30
CA ILE A 31 23.33 -14.88 9.97
C ILE A 31 21.85 -14.62 9.69
N LYS A 32 21.17 -15.62 9.20
CA LYS A 32 19.71 -15.66 9.12
C LYS A 32 19.17 -16.33 10.38
N ILE A 33 18.38 -15.59 11.14
CA ILE A 33 17.67 -16.06 12.32
C ILE A 33 16.26 -16.46 11.88
N LYS A 34 15.91 -17.73 12.04
CA LYS A 34 14.64 -18.32 11.61
C LYS A 34 13.63 -18.36 12.75
N GLY A 35 12.45 -17.81 12.51
CA GLY A 35 11.24 -17.98 13.31
C GLY A 35 10.02 -17.99 12.39
N SER A 36 8.85 -17.56 12.86
CA SER A 36 7.66 -17.34 12.00
C SER A 36 7.96 -16.35 10.87
N THR A 37 8.80 -15.36 11.16
CA THR A 37 9.44 -14.50 10.18
C THR A 37 10.95 -14.70 10.30
N SER A 38 11.67 -14.62 9.18
CA SER A 38 13.13 -14.70 9.18
C SER A 38 13.76 -13.31 9.16
N ARG A 39 14.92 -13.15 9.79
CA ARG A 39 15.69 -11.89 9.78
C ARG A 39 17.15 -12.13 9.51
N ASN A 40 17.77 -11.20 8.79
CA ASN A 40 19.18 -11.24 8.46
C ASN A 40 19.95 -10.28 9.38
N VAL A 41 21.09 -10.75 9.90
CA VAL A 41 22.02 -9.98 10.72
C VAL A 41 23.39 -10.04 10.06
N PHE A 42 23.90 -8.89 9.64
CA PHE A 42 25.24 -8.79 9.05
C PHE A 42 26.31 -8.83 10.15
N LEU A 43 27.33 -9.66 9.92
CA LEU A 43 28.46 -9.81 10.84
C LEU A 43 29.52 -8.76 10.53
N GLY A 44 30.16 -8.27 11.58
CA GLY A 44 31.36 -7.42 11.51
C GLY A 44 32.59 -8.17 12.04
N GLU A 45 33.67 -7.42 12.23
CA GLU A 45 34.98 -7.97 12.63
C GLU A 45 35.04 -8.37 14.11
N ASP A 46 34.32 -7.66 14.99
CA ASP A 46 34.31 -7.92 16.43
C ASP A 46 33.28 -8.98 16.84
N SER A 47 33.76 -10.00 17.55
CA SER A 47 32.94 -11.11 18.05
C SER A 47 31.89 -10.66 19.07
N TYR A 48 32.23 -9.75 19.99
CA TYR A 48 31.28 -9.28 21.00
C TYR A 48 30.19 -8.43 20.36
N GLY A 49 30.57 -7.54 19.45
CA GLY A 49 29.63 -6.78 18.63
C GLY A 49 28.71 -7.67 17.80
N ASN A 50 29.19 -8.79 17.28
CA ASN A 50 28.35 -9.75 16.57
C ASN A 50 27.30 -10.39 17.47
N ILE A 51 27.65 -10.76 18.70
CA ILE A 51 26.69 -11.28 19.69
C ILE A 51 25.60 -10.23 19.96
N THR A 52 25.99 -8.97 20.20
CA THR A 52 25.03 -7.88 20.42
C THR A 52 24.11 -7.66 19.21
N ARG A 53 24.64 -7.72 17.99
CA ARG A 53 23.83 -7.60 16.76
C ARG A 53 22.81 -8.74 16.63
N ILE A 54 23.21 -9.97 16.97
CA ILE A 54 22.30 -11.13 16.98
C ILE A 54 21.22 -10.93 18.05
N ASP A 55 21.59 -10.45 19.24
CA ASP A 55 20.64 -10.20 20.32
C ASP A 55 19.58 -9.18 19.92
N ASN A 56 20.02 -8.04 19.37
CA ASN A 56 19.14 -7.02 18.81
C ASN A 56 18.27 -7.58 17.66
N GLY A 57 18.82 -8.48 16.84
CA GLY A 57 18.09 -9.17 15.79
C GLY A 57 16.93 -10.02 16.31
N VAL A 58 17.13 -10.68 17.46
CA VAL A 58 16.10 -11.47 18.15
C VAL A 58 15.06 -10.58 18.82
N GLU A 59 15.49 -9.54 19.54
CA GLU A 59 14.57 -8.66 20.29
C GLU A 59 13.53 -7.97 19.39
N LYS A 60 13.93 -7.61 18.17
CA LYS A 60 13.06 -6.99 17.16
C LYS A 60 11.88 -7.88 16.75
N PHE A 61 11.89 -9.20 17.01
CA PHE A 61 10.71 -10.03 16.78
C PHE A 61 9.55 -9.63 17.70
N SER A 62 9.83 -9.36 18.98
CA SER A 62 8.79 -8.94 19.92
C SER A 62 8.25 -7.55 19.59
N GLU A 63 9.13 -6.64 19.17
CA GLU A 63 8.77 -5.29 18.74
C GLU A 63 7.89 -5.32 17.49
N ALA A 64 8.24 -6.12 16.48
CA ALA A 64 7.42 -6.24 15.28
C ALA A 64 6.08 -6.92 15.55
N LEU A 65 6.03 -7.87 16.49
CA LEU A 65 4.78 -8.50 16.89
C LEU A 65 3.84 -7.48 17.52
N SER A 66 4.32 -6.72 18.50
CA SER A 66 3.49 -5.70 19.17
C SER A 66 3.07 -4.59 18.20
N PHE A 67 3.94 -4.19 17.27
CA PHE A 67 3.59 -3.25 16.21
C PHE A 67 2.45 -3.78 15.33
N ALA A 68 2.57 -5.02 14.83
CA ALA A 68 1.56 -5.63 13.97
C ALA A 68 0.22 -5.83 14.70
N GLU A 69 0.24 -6.19 15.99
CA GLU A 69 -0.97 -6.31 16.82
C GLU A 69 -1.68 -4.96 16.98
N ASN A 70 -0.92 -3.89 17.21
CA ASN A 70 -1.47 -2.53 17.32
C ASN A 70 -2.03 -2.04 15.97
N GLU A 71 -1.32 -2.26 14.86
CA GLU A 71 -1.86 -1.93 13.53
C GLU A 71 -3.15 -2.68 13.26
N LEU A 72 -3.20 -3.98 13.55
CA LEU A 72 -4.40 -4.79 13.38
C LEU A 72 -5.57 -4.24 14.21
N ALA A 73 -5.33 -3.88 15.48
CA ALA A 73 -6.35 -3.31 16.34
C ALA A 73 -6.87 -1.96 15.80
N ASN A 74 -5.95 -1.09 15.37
CA ASN A 74 -6.29 0.21 14.79
C ASN A 74 -7.09 0.08 13.51
N THR A 75 -6.67 -0.78 12.58
CA THR A 75 -7.38 -1.01 11.31
C THR A 75 -8.78 -1.58 11.56
N LYS A 76 -8.93 -2.51 12.52
CA LYS A 76 -10.26 -3.02 12.91
C LYS A 76 -11.15 -1.90 13.46
N ALA A 77 -10.63 -1.04 14.33
CA ALA A 77 -11.39 0.10 14.85
C ALA A 77 -11.80 1.09 13.74
N GLN A 78 -10.90 1.38 12.81
CA GLN A 78 -11.18 2.21 11.64
C GLN A 78 -12.24 1.56 10.73
N PHE A 79 -12.18 0.24 10.54
CA PHE A 79 -13.16 -0.49 9.75
C PHE A 79 -14.56 -0.43 10.37
N GLU A 80 -14.70 -0.68 11.67
CA GLU A 80 -15.99 -0.57 12.35
C GLU A 80 -16.51 0.87 12.32
N THR A 81 -15.65 1.86 12.51
CA THR A 81 -16.02 3.28 12.40
C THR A 81 -16.53 3.59 11.00
N ALA A 82 -15.78 3.21 9.96
CA ALA A 82 -16.17 3.42 8.58
C ALA A 82 -17.51 2.74 8.26
N LYS A 83 -17.74 1.52 8.76
CA LYS A 83 -19.02 0.82 8.60
C LYS A 83 -20.18 1.62 9.20
N THR A 84 -20.02 2.16 10.41
CA THR A 84 -21.06 3.00 11.02
C THR A 84 -21.27 4.32 10.29
N GLU A 85 -20.22 4.91 9.71
CA GLU A 85 -20.32 6.16 8.96
C GLU A 85 -20.95 5.97 7.58
N VAL A 86 -20.72 4.83 6.93
CA VAL A 86 -21.40 4.46 5.67
C VAL A 86 -22.91 4.34 5.89
N GLU A 87 -23.34 3.82 7.05
CA GLU A 87 -24.77 3.74 7.39
C GLU A 87 -25.38 5.10 7.75
N LYS A 88 -24.57 6.11 8.12
CA LYS A 88 -25.09 7.44 8.44
C LYS A 88 -25.58 8.13 7.16
N PRO A 89 -26.87 8.55 7.11
CA PRO A 89 -27.36 9.31 5.97
C PRO A 89 -26.55 10.58 5.76
N PHE A 90 -26.26 10.92 4.51
CA PHE A 90 -25.60 12.17 4.18
C PHE A 90 -26.59 13.33 4.45
N ALA A 91 -26.29 14.14 5.46
CA ALA A 91 -27.21 15.18 5.94
C ALA A 91 -27.59 16.23 4.89
N GLN A 92 -26.76 16.40 3.85
CA GLN A 92 -26.98 17.35 2.76
C GLN A 92 -27.41 16.66 1.45
N ASP A 93 -27.93 15.43 1.50
CA ASP A 93 -28.31 14.68 0.31
C ASP A 93 -29.36 15.41 -0.56
N GLU A 94 -30.37 16.01 0.07
CA GLU A 94 -31.39 16.79 -0.64
C GLU A 94 -30.83 18.08 -1.27
N GLU A 95 -29.97 18.79 -0.55
CA GLU A 95 -29.32 20.01 -1.06
C GLU A 95 -28.37 19.67 -2.22
N LEU A 96 -27.63 18.56 -2.11
CA LEU A 96 -26.74 18.06 -3.15
C LEU A 96 -27.52 17.68 -4.41
N LYS A 97 -28.62 16.92 -4.29
CA LYS A 97 -29.50 16.58 -5.41
C LYS A 97 -30.06 17.82 -6.11
N THR A 98 -30.49 18.82 -5.34
CA THR A 98 -31.02 20.07 -5.88
C THR A 98 -29.96 20.85 -6.66
N LYS A 99 -28.73 20.95 -6.11
CA LYS A 99 -27.62 21.63 -6.78
C LYS A 99 -27.14 20.87 -8.02
N LEU A 100 -27.13 19.53 -7.97
CA LEU A 100 -26.81 18.68 -9.13
C LEU A 100 -27.83 18.86 -10.25
N ALA A 101 -29.14 18.82 -9.95
CA ALA A 101 -30.18 19.03 -10.95
C ALA A 101 -30.08 20.40 -11.63
N ARG A 102 -29.88 21.47 -10.83
CA ARG A 102 -29.67 22.83 -11.38
C ARG A 102 -28.40 22.93 -12.23
N LEU A 103 -27.33 22.25 -11.84
CA LEU A 103 -26.09 22.19 -12.62
C LEU A 103 -26.31 21.47 -13.95
N ASP A 104 -27.05 20.36 -13.97
CA ASP A 104 -27.38 19.63 -15.19
C ASP A 104 -28.25 20.46 -16.14
N GLU A 105 -29.28 21.14 -15.61
CA GLU A 105 -30.09 22.09 -16.37
C GLU A 105 -29.23 23.20 -16.99
N LEU A 106 -28.34 23.81 -16.20
CA LEU A 106 -27.43 24.85 -16.68
C LEU A 106 -26.45 24.31 -17.71
N ASN A 107 -25.93 23.09 -17.56
CA ASN A 107 -25.03 22.46 -18.53
C ASN A 107 -25.74 22.17 -19.85
N ILE A 108 -27.01 21.76 -19.82
CA ILE A 108 -27.83 21.59 -21.03
C ILE A 108 -27.94 22.94 -21.74
N LEU A 109 -28.39 23.99 -21.02
CA LEU A 109 -28.56 25.32 -21.60
C LEU A 109 -27.25 25.92 -22.15
N LEU A 110 -26.15 25.78 -21.40
CA LEU A 110 -24.85 26.32 -21.78
C LEU A 110 -24.20 25.56 -22.94
N ASN A 111 -24.51 24.26 -23.11
CA ASN A 111 -24.08 23.48 -24.27
C ASN A 111 -24.96 23.70 -25.50
N MET A 112 -26.22 24.11 -25.34
CA MET A 112 -27.08 24.53 -26.47
C MET A 112 -26.56 25.82 -27.11
N ASP A 113 -26.01 26.75 -26.31
CA ASP A 113 -25.35 27.96 -26.83
C ASP A 113 -24.03 27.68 -27.57
N LYS A 114 -23.45 26.48 -27.40
CA LYS A 114 -22.21 26.08 -28.08
C LYS A 114 -22.43 25.39 -29.42
N THR A 115 -23.65 24.96 -29.74
CA THR A 115 -23.95 24.35 -31.05
C THR A 115 -24.25 25.38 -32.15
N GLU A 116 -24.42 26.66 -31.82
CA GLU A 116 -24.76 27.70 -32.80
C GLU A 116 -23.71 28.81 -32.97
N ASN A 117 -22.56 28.75 -32.28
CA ASN A 117 -21.51 29.78 -32.38
C ASN A 117 -20.15 29.31 -32.90
N GLU A 118 -20.08 28.22 -33.67
CA GLU A 118 -18.93 27.95 -34.56
C GLU A 118 -19.36 27.28 -35.86
N ILE A 119 -20.07 28.01 -36.71
CA ILE A 119 -19.97 27.81 -38.16
C ILE A 119 -19.76 29.19 -38.78
N VAL A 120 -18.50 29.58 -38.97
CA VAL A 120 -17.90 30.09 -40.22
C VAL A 120 -16.43 30.37 -39.91
N GLY A 121 -15.51 29.56 -40.43
CA GLY A 121 -14.09 29.92 -40.38
C GLY A 121 -12.97 28.91 -40.65
N GLY A 122 -13.23 27.73 -41.22
CA GLY A 122 -12.26 26.96 -42.04
C GLY A 122 -11.00 26.35 -41.37
N GLU A 123 -11.06 25.05 -41.07
CA GLU A 123 -10.24 23.94 -41.63
C GLU A 123 -10.51 22.67 -40.79
N PRO A 124 -10.64 21.47 -41.40
CA PRO A 124 -10.81 20.24 -40.65
C PRO A 124 -9.43 19.64 -40.35
N ASP A 125 -9.14 19.34 -39.09
CA ASP A 125 -8.17 18.27 -38.82
C ASP A 125 -8.59 17.43 -37.62
N GLU A 126 -8.46 16.13 -37.84
CA GLU A 126 -8.96 15.00 -37.05
C GLU A 126 -8.11 14.77 -35.79
N SER A 127 -8.59 13.88 -34.91
CA SER A 127 -8.00 13.36 -33.64
C SER A 127 -8.24 14.24 -32.39
N GLU A 128 -8.82 13.80 -31.28
CA GLU A 128 -9.06 12.48 -30.72
C GLU A 128 -10.10 12.57 -29.57
N VAL A 129 -11.10 11.68 -29.62
CA VAL A 129 -11.94 11.09 -28.56
C VAL A 129 -12.32 11.92 -27.30
N PRO A 130 -13.63 12.14 -27.03
CA PRO A 130 -14.07 12.58 -25.70
C PRO A 130 -13.74 11.49 -24.67
N PRO A 131 -13.24 11.81 -23.47
CA PRO A 131 -13.02 10.79 -22.46
C PRO A 131 -14.38 10.24 -22.01
N GLU A 132 -14.65 8.98 -22.33
CA GLU A 132 -15.69 8.20 -21.67
C GLU A 132 -15.43 8.25 -20.16
N LYS A 133 -16.21 9.06 -19.44
CA LYS A 133 -16.25 8.96 -17.98
C LYS A 133 -17.00 7.69 -17.63
N LYS A 134 -16.23 6.61 -17.46
CA LYS A 134 -16.68 5.37 -16.80
C LYS A 134 -17.37 5.76 -15.50
N VAL A 135 -18.68 5.53 -15.46
CA VAL A 135 -19.44 5.46 -14.21
C VAL A 135 -18.81 4.30 -13.44
N LYS A 136 -18.07 4.59 -12.37
CA LYS A 136 -17.71 3.56 -11.39
C LYS A 136 -18.96 3.28 -10.59
N GLU A 137 -19.78 2.39 -11.13
CA GLU A 137 -20.82 1.71 -10.39
C GLU A 137 -20.09 0.81 -9.38
N TYR A 138 -20.09 1.23 -8.11
CA TYR A 138 -19.61 0.39 -7.03
C TYR A 138 -20.66 -0.70 -6.85
N GLU A 139 -20.44 -1.85 -7.48
CA GLU A 139 -21.20 -3.05 -7.15
C GLU A 139 -20.98 -3.37 -5.68
N LEU A 140 -22.04 -3.20 -4.89
CA LEU A 140 -22.14 -3.66 -3.52
C LEU A 140 -22.25 -5.19 -3.56
N THR A 141 -21.13 -5.88 -3.72
CA THR A 141 -21.12 -7.35 -3.60
C THR A 141 -21.38 -7.74 -2.15
N ARG A 142 -22.51 -8.43 -2.00
CA ARG A 142 -23.06 -9.09 -0.82
C ARG A 142 -22.18 -10.21 -0.29
#